data_AF-A0A2T9ZA90-F1
#
_entry.id   AF-A0A2T9ZA90-F1
#
_cell.length_a   1.000
_cell.length_b   1.000
_cell.length_c   1.000
_cell.angle_alpha   90.00
_cell.angle_beta   90.00
_cell.angle_gamma   90.00
#
_symmetry.space_group_name_H-M   'P 1'
#
loop_
_entity.id
_entity.type
_entity.pdbx_description
1 polymer ?
#
loop_
_entity_poly.entity_id
_entity_poly.type
_entity_poly.pdbx_seq_one_letter_code
_entity_poly.pdbx_strand_id
1 'polypeptide(L)'
;MLNLQSNYFYYSAASIIFNPTFWNIAARSEYRYKIFSRTFGGPKNGCYVLGATIFLLGLLLLFESVPDLVKLIAALIFLTGNILVLSSMYKLGFVGTYLGDYFGFLMDEMIVSFPFNYMLAIKLLRNLNMNLRTSYTAKRMPKIM
;
A
#
# COMPACT_ATOMS: atom_id res chain seq x y z
N MET A 1 12.11 -30.74 1.37
CA MET A 1 11.13 -31.09 0.31
C MET A 1 9.76 -30.64 0.75
N LEU A 2 8.98 -29.97 -0.12
CA LEU A 2 7.62 -29.55 0.16
C LEU A 2 6.73 -30.78 0.43
N ASN A 3 6.13 -30.85 1.61
CA ASN A 3 5.25 -31.96 1.99
C ASN A 3 3.79 -31.61 1.64
N LEU A 4 3.33 -32.13 0.49
CA LEU A 4 1.99 -31.87 -0.07
C LEU A 4 0.85 -32.56 0.71
N GLN A 5 1.15 -33.50 1.61
CA GLN A 5 0.15 -34.14 2.48
C GLN A 5 -0.05 -33.39 3.81
N SER A 6 0.78 -32.40 4.12
CA SER A 6 0.69 -31.69 5.39
C SER A 6 -0.52 -30.74 5.41
N ASN A 7 -1.27 -30.74 6.52
CA ASN A 7 -2.40 -29.82 6.70
C ASN A 7 -1.98 -28.34 6.55
N TYR A 8 -0.73 -28.01 6.93
CA TYR A 8 -0.14 -26.68 6.79
C TYR A 8 -0.04 -26.21 5.33
N PHE A 9 0.19 -27.12 4.38
CA PHE A 9 0.20 -26.80 2.96
C PHE A 9 -1.17 -26.30 2.49
N TYR A 10 -2.24 -26.99 2.89
CA TYR A 10 -3.61 -26.60 2.57
C TYR A 10 -4.01 -25.29 3.26
N TYR A 11 -3.65 -25.07 4.53
CA TYR A 11 -3.92 -23.81 5.21
C TYR A 11 -3.21 -22.62 4.55
N SER A 12 -1.96 -22.81 4.13
CA SER A 12 -1.19 -21.78 3.44
C SER A 12 -1.78 -21.46 2.07
N ALA A 13 -2.10 -22.49 1.28
CA ALA A 13 -2.74 -22.34 -0.02
C ALA A 13 -4.11 -21.67 0.08
N ALA A 14 -4.94 -22.09 1.05
CA ALA A 14 -6.24 -21.49 1.32
C ALA A 14 -6.10 -20.00 1.70
N SER A 15 -5.14 -19.63 2.56
CA SER A 15 -4.91 -18.24 2.96
C SER A 15 -4.46 -17.35 1.80
N ILE A 16 -3.62 -17.88 0.91
CA ILE A 16 -3.15 -17.17 -0.29
C ILE A 16 -4.31 -16.93 -1.27
N ILE A 17 -5.19 -17.92 -1.46
CA ILE A 17 -6.33 -17.82 -2.39
C ILE A 17 -7.46 -16.97 -1.79
N PHE A 18 -7.69 -17.09 -0.48
CA PHE A 18 -8.79 -16.43 0.22
C PHE A 18 -8.75 -14.91 0.06
N ASN A 19 -7.58 -14.29 0.19
CA ASN A 19 -7.45 -12.84 0.05
C ASN A 19 -7.95 -12.33 -1.32
N PRO A 20 -7.34 -12.66 -2.47
CA PRO A 20 -7.82 -12.15 -3.75
C PRO A 20 -9.27 -12.56 -4.06
N THR A 21 -9.73 -13.74 -3.63
CA THR A 21 -11.13 -14.15 -3.85
C THR A 21 -12.12 -13.33 -3.02
N PHE A 22 -11.89 -13.17 -1.71
CA PHE A 22 -12.78 -12.42 -0.82
C PHE A 22 -12.98 -10.99 -1.31
N TRP A 23 -11.90 -10.29 -1.65
CA TRP A 23 -11.94 -8.89 -2.03
C TRP A 23 -12.64 -8.71 -3.38
N ASN A 24 -12.38 -9.60 -4.34
CA ASN A 24 -13.07 -9.58 -5.64
C ASN A 24 -14.57 -9.87 -5.52
N ILE A 25 -14.96 -10.82 -4.66
CA ILE A 25 -16.37 -11.14 -4.41
C ILE A 25 -17.05 -9.94 -3.76
N ALA A 26 -16.45 -9.37 -2.71
CA ALA A 26 -17.00 -8.23 -2.00
C ALA A 26 -17.15 -7.01 -2.95
N ALA A 27 -16.10 -6.69 -3.71
CA ALA A 27 -16.10 -5.61 -4.72
C ALA A 27 -17.21 -5.78 -5.77
N ARG A 28 -17.29 -6.97 -6.39
CA ARG A 28 -18.29 -7.25 -7.43
C ARG A 28 -19.70 -7.26 -6.88
N SER A 29 -19.88 -7.78 -5.67
CA SER A 29 -21.18 -7.80 -4.99
C SER A 29 -21.68 -6.38 -4.73
N GLU A 30 -20.79 -5.47 -4.33
CA GLU A 30 -21.12 -4.07 -4.15
C GLU A 30 -21.42 -3.41 -5.49
N TYR A 31 -20.59 -3.65 -6.51
CA TYR A 31 -20.78 -3.06 -7.82
C TYR A 31 -22.11 -3.44 -8.48
N ARG A 32 -22.47 -4.74 -8.43
CA ARG A 32 -23.65 -5.27 -9.12
C ARG A 32 -24.93 -5.16 -8.29
N TYR A 33 -24.85 -5.45 -7.00
CA TYR A 33 -26.04 -5.63 -6.15
C TYR A 33 -26.13 -4.62 -5.01
N LYS A 34 -25.09 -3.79 -4.81
CA LYS A 34 -25.03 -2.75 -3.76
C LYS A 34 -25.33 -3.30 -2.37
N ILE A 35 -24.85 -4.52 -2.09
CA ILE A 35 -25.17 -5.26 -0.86
C ILE A 35 -24.75 -4.48 0.39
N PHE A 36 -23.53 -3.94 0.41
CA PHE A 36 -23.00 -3.22 1.56
C PHE A 36 -23.64 -1.82 1.66
N SER A 37 -23.81 -1.13 0.54
CA SER A 37 -24.53 0.16 0.52
C SER A 37 -25.95 0.05 1.07
N ARG A 38 -26.69 -1.02 0.72
CA ARG A 38 -28.08 -1.23 1.14
C ARG A 38 -28.19 -1.66 2.61
N THR A 39 -27.27 -2.49 3.08
CA THR A 39 -27.28 -3.01 4.46
C THR A 39 -26.83 -1.98 5.49
N PHE A 40 -25.86 -1.11 5.15
CA PHE A 40 -25.28 -0.13 6.07
C PHE A 40 -25.81 1.30 5.88
N GLY A 41 -26.92 1.47 5.15
CA GLY A 41 -27.62 2.75 5.00
C GLY A 41 -26.89 3.77 4.13
N GLY A 42 -25.93 3.34 3.30
CA GLY A 42 -25.26 4.18 2.31
C GLY A 42 -23.90 3.67 1.86
N PRO A 43 -23.42 4.13 0.69
CA PRO A 43 -22.15 3.67 0.11
C PRO A 43 -20.93 4.02 0.96
N LYS A 44 -20.95 5.16 1.63
CA LYS A 44 -19.84 5.60 2.49
C LYS A 44 -19.66 4.65 3.68
N ASN A 45 -20.76 4.31 4.34
CA ASN A 45 -20.77 3.42 5.50
C ASN A 45 -20.39 1.99 5.10
N GLY A 46 -20.91 1.50 3.97
CA GLY A 46 -20.53 0.19 3.42
C GLY A 46 -19.03 0.10 3.12
N CYS A 47 -18.43 1.15 2.55
CA CYS A 47 -17.00 1.21 2.29
C CYS A 47 -16.17 1.23 3.59
N TYR A 48 -16.59 1.98 4.61
CA TYR A 48 -15.92 1.96 5.91
C TYR A 48 -15.96 0.59 6.60
N VAL A 49 -17.11 -0.07 6.59
CA VAL A 49 -17.26 -1.41 7.18
C VAL A 49 -16.38 -2.42 6.43
N LEU A 50 -16.38 -2.38 5.10
CA LEU A 50 -15.55 -3.25 4.28
C LEU A 50 -14.05 -3.00 4.51
N GLY A 51 -13.63 -1.73 4.56
CA GLY A 51 -12.25 -1.36 4.87
C GLY A 51 -11.81 -1.77 6.28
N ALA A 52 -12.69 -1.61 7.28
CA ALA A 52 -12.42 -2.07 8.65
C ALA A 52 -12.29 -3.61 8.71
N THR A 53 -13.16 -4.33 8.01
CA THR A 53 -13.12 -5.80 7.94
C THR A 53 -11.79 -6.30 7.36
N ILE A 54 -11.38 -5.69 6.26
CA ILE A 54 -10.09 -5.95 5.60
C ILE A 54 -8.91 -5.69 6.55
N PHE A 55 -8.91 -4.54 7.21
CA PHE A 55 -7.81 -4.15 8.09
C PHE A 55 -7.70 -5.09 9.29
N LEU A 56 -8.83 -5.47 9.88
CA LEU A 56 -8.89 -6.42 11.00
C LEU A 56 -8.43 -7.82 10.60
N LEU A 57 -8.82 -8.31 9.42
CA LEU A 57 -8.32 -9.59 8.88
C LEU A 57 -6.80 -9.58 8.68
N GLY A 58 -6.22 -8.43 8.31
CA GLY A 58 -4.77 -8.27 8.16
C GLY A 58 -3.98 -8.30 9.48
N LEU A 59 -4.60 -7.93 10.60
CA LEU A 59 -3.92 -7.82 11.91
C LEU A 59 -3.75 -9.17 12.63
N LEU A 60 -4.60 -10.16 12.31
CA LEU A 60 -4.67 -11.44 13.03
C LEU A 60 -3.56 -12.45 12.68
N LEU A 61 -2.59 -12.09 11.83
CA LEU A 61 -1.46 -12.93 11.45
C LEU A 61 -0.23 -12.63 12.34
N LEU A 62 -0.29 -13.02 13.62
CA LEU A 62 0.85 -12.91 14.54
C LEU A 62 1.62 -14.23 14.61
N PHE A 63 2.92 -14.16 14.37
CA PHE A 63 3.83 -15.30 14.24
C PHE A 63 4.24 -15.89 15.61
N GLU A 64 4.39 -17.22 15.63
CA GLU A 64 5.02 -17.99 16.71
C GLU A 64 6.53 -17.68 16.84
N SER A 65 7.13 -18.15 17.94
CA SER A 65 8.49 -17.86 18.42
C SER A 65 9.61 -17.94 17.35
N VAL A 66 9.94 -16.79 16.75
CA VAL A 66 11.08 -16.60 15.85
C VAL A 66 12.35 -16.16 16.60
N PRO A 67 13.57 -16.41 16.06
CA PRO A 67 14.83 -15.90 16.62
C PRO A 67 14.86 -14.36 16.71
N ASP A 68 15.56 -13.80 17.71
CA ASP A 68 15.48 -12.37 18.03
C ASP A 68 15.99 -11.44 16.92
N LEU A 69 17.00 -11.87 16.15
CA LEU A 69 17.45 -11.12 14.96
C LEU A 69 16.36 -11.06 13.87
N VAL A 70 15.63 -12.15 13.67
CA VAL A 70 14.52 -12.23 12.71
C VAL A 70 13.36 -11.36 13.18
N LYS A 71 13.08 -11.29 14.48
CA LYS A 71 12.09 -10.37 15.05
C LYS A 71 12.46 -8.91 14.79
N LEU A 72 13.72 -8.52 14.98
CA LEU A 72 14.17 -7.15 14.72
C LEU A 72 13.99 -6.77 13.25
N ILE A 73 14.43 -7.63 12.33
CA ILE A 73 14.29 -7.42 10.89
C ILE A 73 12.80 -7.36 10.50
N ALA A 74 11.98 -8.30 11.01
CA ALA A 74 10.54 -8.31 10.78
C ALA A 74 9.88 -7.02 11.29
N ALA A 75 10.25 -6.54 12.49
CA ALA A 75 9.73 -5.29 13.04
C ALA A 75 10.10 -4.09 12.18
N LEU A 76 11.36 -4.01 11.69
CA LEU A 76 11.80 -2.94 10.79
C LEU A 76 11.04 -2.96 9.46
N ILE A 77 10.89 -4.14 8.85
CA ILE A 77 10.12 -4.31 7.61
C ILE A 77 8.65 -3.94 7.84
N PHE A 78 8.07 -4.38 8.96
CA PHE A 78 6.69 -4.08 9.31
C PHE A 78 6.47 -2.57 9.50
N LEU A 79 7.33 -1.90 10.28
CA LEU A 79 7.26 -0.45 10.47
C LEU A 79 7.40 0.30 9.14
N THR A 80 8.39 -0.08 8.33
CA THR A 80 8.60 0.54 7.01
C THR A 80 7.40 0.33 6.10
N GLY A 81 6.85 -0.89 6.07
CA GLY A 81 5.65 -1.23 5.30
C GLY A 81 4.43 -0.40 5.73
N ASN A 82 4.21 -0.24 7.05
CA ASN A 82 3.13 0.60 7.57
C ASN A 82 3.31 2.07 7.16
N ILE A 83 4.53 2.61 7.21
CA ILE A 83 4.81 3.97 6.74
C ILE A 83 4.45 4.12 5.26
N LEU A 84 4.81 3.15 4.41
CA LEU A 84 4.47 3.17 2.99
C LEU A 84 2.95 3.08 2.75
N VAL A 85 2.25 2.22 3.50
CA VAL A 85 0.79 2.10 3.42
C VAL A 85 0.12 3.41 3.84
N LEU A 86 0.51 3.99 4.99
CA LEU A 86 -0.04 5.26 5.46
C LEU A 86 0.26 6.41 4.49
N SER A 87 1.45 6.41 3.89
CA SER A 87 1.81 7.37 2.84
C SER A 87 0.91 7.25 1.61
N SER A 88 0.57 6.03 1.19
CA SER A 88 -0.41 5.82 0.10
C SER A 88 -1.82 6.28 0.50
N MET A 89 -2.25 5.97 1.72
CA MET A 89 -3.55 6.37 2.26
C MET A 89 -3.67 7.89 2.40
N TYR A 90 -2.59 8.60 2.68
CA TYR A 90 -2.59 10.06 2.71
C TYR A 90 -2.97 10.66 1.35
N LYS A 91 -2.58 10.02 0.23
CA LYS A 91 -2.90 10.50 -1.12
C LYS A 91 -4.26 10.00 -1.63
N LEU A 92 -4.67 8.77 -1.28
CA LEU A 92 -5.93 8.16 -1.76
C LEU A 92 -7.13 8.43 -0.83
N GLY A 93 -6.87 8.72 0.43
CA GLY A 93 -7.86 8.65 1.50
C GLY A 93 -8.25 7.20 1.84
N PHE A 94 -8.98 7.05 2.95
CA PHE A 94 -9.44 5.73 3.40
C PHE A 94 -10.35 5.06 2.37
N VAL A 95 -11.31 5.81 1.83
CA VAL A 95 -12.29 5.31 0.84
C VAL A 95 -11.60 4.89 -0.46
N GLY A 96 -10.67 5.70 -0.97
CA GLY A 96 -9.90 5.35 -2.17
C GLY A 96 -9.01 4.13 -1.98
N THR A 97 -8.56 3.84 -0.76
CA THR A 97 -7.72 2.68 -0.45
C THR A 97 -8.52 1.38 -0.33
N TYR A 98 -9.76 1.46 0.18
CA TYR A 98 -10.61 0.30 0.44
C TYR A 98 -11.78 0.18 -0.55
N LEU A 99 -11.46 0.15 -1.84
CA LEU A 99 -12.40 -0.18 -2.93
C LEU A 99 -13.56 0.83 -3.10
N GLY A 100 -13.33 2.10 -2.74
CA GLY A 100 -14.33 3.16 -2.86
C GLY A 100 -14.87 3.37 -4.27
N ASP A 101 -14.10 3.02 -5.30
CA ASP A 101 -14.49 3.03 -6.71
C ASP A 101 -15.71 2.12 -6.97
N TYR A 102 -15.77 0.94 -6.35
CA TYR A 102 -16.92 0.03 -6.46
C TYR A 102 -18.17 0.56 -5.73
N PHE A 103 -17.97 1.38 -4.70
CA PHE A 103 -19.03 2.10 -4.00
C PHE A 103 -19.50 3.35 -4.76
N GLY A 104 -18.79 3.75 -5.82
CA GLY A 104 -19.10 4.93 -6.64
C GLY A 104 -18.35 6.20 -6.23
N PHE A 105 -17.36 6.09 -5.35
CA PHE A 105 -16.45 7.19 -5.03
C PHE A 105 -15.29 7.20 -6.02
N LEU A 106 -15.41 8.04 -7.05
CA LEU A 106 -14.34 8.31 -7.98
C LEU A 106 -13.53 9.52 -7.51
N MET A 107 -12.22 9.51 -7.71
CA MET A 107 -11.38 10.68 -7.46
C MET A 107 -11.47 11.66 -8.64
N ASP A 108 -11.41 12.96 -8.36
CA ASP A 108 -11.49 14.01 -9.38
C ASP A 108 -10.30 13.98 -10.35
N GLU A 109 -9.12 13.64 -9.83
CA GLU A 109 -7.89 13.51 -10.60
C GLU A 109 -7.34 12.07 -10.55
N MET A 110 -6.81 11.59 -11.67
CA MET A 110 -6.10 10.32 -11.71
C MET A 110 -4.78 10.43 -10.95
N ILE A 111 -4.55 9.53 -10.00
CA ILE A 111 -3.29 9.48 -9.27
C ILE A 111 -2.21 8.87 -10.17
N VAL A 112 -1.29 9.72 -10.62
CA VAL A 112 -0.17 9.31 -11.48
C VAL A 112 1.07 8.88 -10.70
N SER A 113 1.16 9.20 -9.41
CA SER A 113 2.30 8.83 -8.58
C SER A 113 1.98 8.80 -7.09
N PHE A 114 2.68 7.91 -6.37
CA PHE A 114 2.66 7.81 -4.92
C PHE A 114 3.83 8.59 -4.29
N PRO A 115 3.73 8.96 -2.99
CA PRO A 115 4.73 9.81 -2.34
C PRO A 115 6.09 9.12 -2.15
N PHE A 116 6.14 7.79 -2.26
CA PHE A 116 7.34 6.96 -2.15
C PHE A 116 7.90 6.51 -3.52
N ASN A 117 7.45 7.12 -4.63
CA ASN A 117 7.88 6.69 -5.95
C ASN A 117 9.38 7.02 -6.19
N TYR A 118 10.19 6.01 -6.52
CA TYR A 118 11.65 6.10 -6.69
C TYR A 118 12.05 7.12 -7.76
N MET A 119 11.18 7.32 -8.76
CA MET A 119 11.41 8.27 -9.83
C MET A 119 11.48 9.72 -9.32
N LEU A 120 10.77 10.05 -8.23
CA LEU A 120 10.88 11.36 -7.56
C LEU A 120 12.22 11.50 -6.84
N ALA A 121 12.66 10.47 -6.13
CA ALA A 121 13.96 10.45 -5.45
C ALA A 121 15.13 10.56 -6.43
N ILE A 122 15.10 9.82 -7.55
CA ILE A 122 16.10 9.91 -8.61
C ILE A 122 16.07 11.29 -9.28
N LYS A 123 14.88 11.88 -9.50
CA LYS A 123 14.75 13.23 -10.06
C LYS A 123 15.33 14.29 -9.12
N LEU A 124 15.13 14.16 -7.81
CA LEU A 124 15.74 15.03 -6.80
C LEU A 124 17.27 14.87 -6.74
N LEU A 125 17.77 13.63 -6.70
CA LEU A 125 19.21 13.34 -6.71
C LEU A 125 19.90 13.86 -7.99
N ARG A 126 19.24 13.73 -9.14
CA ARG A 126 19.73 14.28 -10.41
C ARG A 126 19.74 15.80 -10.40
N ASN A 127 18.72 16.44 -9.84
CA ASN A 127 18.64 17.91 -9.74
C ASN A 127 19.69 18.47 -8.75
N LEU A 128 19.94 17.78 -7.64
CA LEU A 128 21.02 18.10 -6.71
C LEU A 128 22.40 17.91 -7.33
N ASN A 129 22.64 16.82 -8.07
CA ASN A 129 23.90 16.60 -8.79
C ASN A 129 24.14 17.66 -9.89
N MET A 130 23.09 18.12 -10.57
CA MET A 130 23.15 19.22 -11.54
C MET A 130 23.47 20.57 -10.88
N ASN A 131 22.85 20.89 -9.75
CA ASN A 131 23.14 22.12 -9.00
C ASN A 131 24.55 22.12 -8.37
N LEU A 132 25.06 20.95 -7.94
CA LEU A 132 26.44 20.84 -7.49
C LEU A 132 27.42 21.08 -8.66
N ARG A 133 27.15 20.55 -9.85
CA ARG A 133 27.99 20.80 -11.04
C ARG A 133 28.08 22.28 -11.41
N THR A 134 26.98 23.05 -11.36
CA THR A 134 27.00 24.48 -11.67
C THR A 134 27.75 25.29 -10.60
N SER A 135 27.62 24.94 -9.32
CA SER A 135 28.36 25.59 -8.23
C SER A 135 29.88 25.34 -8.26
N TYR A 136 30.36 24.18 -8.72
CA TYR A 136 31.81 23.93 -8.90
C TYR A 136 32.41 24.61 -10.14
N THR A 137 31.61 24.92 -11.16
CA THR A 137 32.07 25.63 -12.38
C THR A 137 32.03 27.17 -12.27
N ALA A 138 31.40 27.72 -11.22
CA ALA A 138 31.27 29.17 -11.00
C ALA A 138 32.46 29.80 -10.25
N LYS A 139 33.63 29.14 -10.23
CA LYS A 139 34.91 29.72 -9.77
C LYS A 139 35.93 29.74 -10.91
N ARG A 140 35.55 30.32 -12.05
CA ARG A 140 36.50 30.65 -13.12
C ARG A 140 37.17 31.98 -12.75
N MET A 141 38.50 31.95 -12.64
CA MET A 141 39.40 33.02 -12.17
C MET A 141 39.09 34.40 -12.78
N PRO A 142 39.36 35.49 -12.04
CA PRO A 142 39.28 36.84 -12.59
C PRO A 142 40.20 36.95 -13.81
N LYS A 143 39.69 37.55 -14.89
CA LYS A 143 40.52 37.96 -16.03
C LYS A 143 41.58 38.93 -15.52
N ILE A 144 42.82 38.48 -15.53
CA ILE A 144 43.97 39.35 -15.40
C ILE A 144 44.12 40.03 -16.77
N MET A 145 44.14 41.36 -16.74
CA MET A 145 44.43 42.26 -17.86
C MET A 145 45.87 42.09 -18.33
#